data_AF-A0A1G1GVT8-F1
#
_entry.id   AF-A0A1G1GVT8-F1
#
_cell.length_a   1.000
_cell.length_b   1.000
_cell.length_c   1.000
_cell.angle_alpha   90.00
_cell.angle_beta   90.00
_cell.angle_gamma   90.00
#
_symmetry.space_group_name_H-M   'P 1'
#
loop_
_entity.id
_entity.type
_entity.pdbx_description
1 polymer ?
#
loop_
_entity_poly.entity_id
_entity_poly.type
_entity_poly.pdbx_seq_one_letter_code
_entity_poly.pdbx_strand_id
1 'polypeptide(L)'
;MEIRVLSRDIEKALRNLKKKLQLDGVFGELKKRRFYEKPSVKKKRKQAEALKRKRKLLKRSRPFSSGPRPGSGSRSGPAASNDQPRS
;
A
#
# COMPACT_ATOMS: atom_id res chain seq x y z
N MET A 1 -4.15 22.26 10.08
CA MET A 1 -3.69 21.04 10.77
C MET A 1 -2.79 21.48 11.90
N GLU A 2 -3.22 21.29 13.15
CA GLU A 2 -2.54 21.87 14.31
C GLU A 2 -2.07 20.80 15.29
N ILE A 3 -0.96 21.10 15.97
CA ILE A 3 -0.34 20.27 17.02
C ILE A 3 0.05 21.19 18.17
N ARG A 4 -0.56 20.94 19.34
CA ARG A 4 -0.25 21.64 20.58
C ARG A 4 0.94 20.96 21.26
N VAL A 5 1.90 21.74 21.72
CA VAL A 5 3.10 21.27 22.41
C VAL A 5 2.91 21.51 23.90
N LEU A 6 2.91 20.45 24.70
CA LEU A 6 2.53 20.52 26.12
C LEU A 6 3.73 20.75 27.06
N SER A 7 4.95 20.36 26.66
CA SER A 7 6.04 20.19 27.66
C SER A 7 7.44 20.31 27.06
N ARG A 8 7.77 21.42 26.37
CA ARG A 8 9.10 21.71 25.77
C ARG A 8 9.65 20.66 24.76
N ASP A 9 8.93 19.57 24.52
CA ASP A 9 9.29 18.47 23.62
C ASP A 9 9.00 18.81 22.14
N ILE A 10 9.80 19.71 21.57
CA ILE A 10 9.68 20.16 20.17
C ILE A 10 9.90 18.99 19.20
N GLU A 11 10.85 18.11 19.47
CA GLU A 11 11.12 16.95 18.61
C GLU A 11 9.91 16.00 18.51
N LYS A 12 9.22 15.76 19.61
CA LYS A 12 8.03 14.88 19.60
C LYS A 12 6.91 15.54 18.82
N ALA A 13 6.72 16.85 18.96
CA ALA A 13 5.74 17.61 18.19
C ALA A 13 6.03 17.53 16.68
N LEU A 14 7.29 17.67 16.26
CA LEU A 14 7.72 17.51 14.87
C LEU A 14 7.48 16.09 14.33
N ARG A 15 7.81 15.07 15.11
CA ARG A 15 7.55 13.66 14.73
C ARG A 15 6.05 13.40 14.58
N ASN A 16 5.23 13.95 15.47
CA ASN A 16 3.76 13.83 15.41
C ASN A 16 3.19 14.58 14.20
N LEU A 17 3.74 15.75 13.87
CA LEU A 17 3.37 16.51 12.66
C LEU A 17 3.63 15.71 11.40
N LYS A 18 4.84 15.17 11.28
CA LYS A 18 5.23 14.33 10.14
C LYS A 18 4.32 13.12 10.01
N LYS A 19 4.04 12.40 11.11
CA LYS A 19 3.13 11.24 11.12
C LYS A 19 1.73 11.62 10.68
N LYS A 20 1.19 12.72 11.21
CA LYS A 20 -0.17 13.17 10.91
C LYS A 20 -0.27 13.64 9.44
N LEU A 21 0.76 14.28 8.89
CA LEU A 21 0.82 14.67 7.47
C LEU A 21 0.89 13.45 6.52
N GLN A 22 1.56 12.39 6.96
CA GLN A 22 1.61 11.12 6.24
C GLN A 22 0.26 10.39 6.29
N LEU A 23 -0.43 10.42 7.43
CA LEU A 23 -1.78 9.85 7.62
C LEU A 23 -2.81 10.57 6.74
N ASP A 24 -2.75 11.90 6.70
CA ASP A 24 -3.63 12.73 5.87
C ASP A 24 -3.32 12.55 4.36
N GLY A 25 -2.18 11.94 4.01
CA GLY A 25 -1.83 11.61 2.62
C GLY A 25 -1.44 12.82 1.77
N VAL A 26 -1.19 13.97 2.39
CA VAL A 26 -0.91 15.26 1.73
C VAL A 26 0.27 15.15 0.78
N PHE A 27 1.35 14.48 1.18
CA PHE A 27 2.51 14.25 0.31
C PHE A 27 2.18 13.45 -0.95
N GLY A 28 1.26 12.48 -0.83
CA GLY A 28 0.77 11.71 -1.97
C GLY A 28 -0.06 12.56 -2.92
N GLU A 29 -0.88 13.45 -2.38
CA GLU A 29 -1.65 14.41 -3.19
C GLU A 29 -0.77 15.45 -3.88
N LEU A 30 0.22 16.00 -3.18
CA LEU A 30 1.17 16.96 -3.74
C LEU A 30 1.94 16.34 -4.92
N LYS A 31 2.41 15.10 -4.79
CA LYS A 31 3.07 14.38 -5.89
C LYS A 31 2.13 14.13 -7.07
N LYS A 32 0.85 13.85 -6.80
CA LYS A 32 -0.17 13.62 -7.83
C LYS A 32 -0.61 14.88 -8.56
N ARG A 33 -0.52 16.06 -7.93
CA ARG A 33 -0.93 17.37 -8.47
C ARG A 33 0.22 18.14 -9.14
N ARG A 34 1.46 17.65 -9.08
CA ARG A 34 2.64 18.33 -9.65
C ARG A 34 2.60 18.48 -11.17
N PHE A 35 1.84 17.64 -11.86
CA PHE A 35 1.67 17.66 -13.32
C PHE A 35 0.20 17.52 -13.68
N TYR A 36 -0.23 18.13 -14.77
CA TYR A 36 -1.59 17.97 -15.28
C TYR A 36 -1.82 16.51 -15.69
N GLU A 37 -2.82 15.88 -15.06
CA GLU A 37 -3.24 14.54 -15.42
C GLU A 37 -4.54 14.63 -16.24
N LYS A 38 -4.51 14.06 -17.45
CA LYS A 38 -5.69 14.01 -18.32
C LYS A 38 -6.87 13.37 -17.57
N PRO A 39 -8.10 13.91 -17.68
CA PRO A 39 -9.25 13.50 -16.86
C PRO A 39 -9.58 12.01 -16.97
N SER A 40 -9.36 11.38 -18.14
CA SER A 40 -9.55 9.93 -18.33
C SER A 40 -8.59 9.10 -17.46
N VAL A 41 -7.32 9.52 -17.35
CA VAL A 41 -6.30 8.85 -16.53
C VAL A 41 -6.61 9.04 -15.04
N LYS A 42 -7.05 10.22 -14.64
CA LYS A 42 -7.51 10.52 -13.28
C LYS A 42 -8.68 9.60 -12.85
N LYS A 43 -9.67 9.38 -13.73
CA LYS A 43 -10.79 8.46 -13.49
C LYS A 43 -10.31 7.02 -13.30
N LYS A 44 -9.46 6.51 -14.21
CA LYS A 44 -8.89 5.15 -14.10
C LYS A 44 -8.08 4.95 -12.81
N ARG A 45 -7.24 5.92 -12.45
CA ARG A 45 -6.44 5.89 -11.22
C ARG A 45 -7.32 5.88 -9.96
N LYS A 46 -8.35 6.73 -9.90
CA LYS A 46 -9.30 6.78 -8.78
C LYS A 46 -10.03 5.44 -8.59
N GLN A 47 -10.49 4.82 -9.67
CA GLN A 47 -11.13 3.51 -9.63
C GLN A 47 -10.17 2.42 -9.13
N ALA A 48 -8.94 2.38 -9.65
CA ALA A 48 -7.92 1.43 -9.22
C ALA A 48 -7.54 1.59 -7.73
N GLU A 49 -7.42 2.84 -7.24
CA GLU A 49 -7.14 3.12 -5.83
C GLU A 49 -8.31 2.73 -4.91
N ALA A 50 -9.55 2.96 -5.34
CA ALA A 50 -10.73 2.53 -4.60
C ALA A 50 -10.82 1.01 -4.46
N LEU A 51 -10.55 0.27 -5.54
CA LEU A 51 -10.49 -1.20 -5.53
C LEU A 51 -9.38 -1.71 -4.62
N LYS A 52 -8.18 -1.11 -4.69
CA LYS A 52 -7.05 -1.45 -3.79
C LYS A 52 -7.42 -1.19 -2.31
N ARG A 53 -8.09 -0.07 -2.01
CA ARG A 53 -8.53 0.27 -0.65
C ARG A 53 -9.57 -0.72 -0.13
N LYS A 54 -10.56 -1.08 -0.94
CA LYS A 54 -11.55 -2.13 -0.61
C LYS A 54 -10.88 -3.47 -0.33
N ARG A 55 -9.94 -3.90 -1.19
CA ARG A 55 -9.19 -5.16 -0.98
C ARG A 55 -8.36 -5.14 0.30
N LYS A 56 -7.74 -4.00 0.64
CA LYS A 56 -6.95 -3.85 1.86
C LYS A 56 -7.83 -3.88 3.11
N LEU A 57 -9.00 -3.25 3.07
CA LEU A 57 -9.98 -3.27 4.16
C LEU A 57 -10.47 -4.69 4.42
N LEU A 58 -10.88 -5.40 3.36
CA LEU A 58 -11.31 -6.80 3.46
C LEU A 58 -10.20 -7.71 3.97
N LYS A 59 -8.93 -7.45 3.64
CA LYS A 59 -7.79 -8.19 4.19
C LYS A 59 -7.60 -7.93 5.69
N ARG A 60 -7.89 -6.71 6.17
CA ARG A 60 -7.75 -6.32 7.58
C ARG A 60 -8.91 -6.84 8.43
N SER A 61 -10.13 -6.88 7.89
CA SER A 61 -11.32 -7.34 8.61
C SER A 61 -11.44 -8.85 8.71
N ARG A 62 -10.60 -9.61 8.00
CA ARG A 62 -10.60 -11.07 8.10
C ARG A 62 -9.95 -11.50 9.41
N PRO A 63 -10.63 -12.28 10.26
CA PRO A 63 -10.03 -12.86 11.44
C PRO A 63 -8.86 -13.75 11.03
N PHE A 64 -7.78 -13.70 11.81
CA PHE A 64 -6.53 -14.42 11.54
C PHE A 64 -6.71 -15.96 11.46
N SER A 65 -7.84 -16.50 11.94
CA SER A 65 -8.11 -17.94 11.98
C SER A 65 -8.87 -18.52 10.77
N SER A 66 -9.26 -17.73 9.75
CA SER A 66 -9.95 -18.29 8.57
C SER A 66 -8.97 -18.81 7.51
N GLY A 67 -8.08 -19.74 7.90
CA GLY A 67 -7.23 -20.53 6.99
C GLY A 67 -6.27 -19.76 6.06
N PRO A 68 -5.27 -20.45 5.48
CA PRO A 68 -4.44 -19.86 4.45
C PRO A 68 -5.31 -19.49 3.24
N ARG A 69 -4.93 -18.40 2.57
CA ARG A 69 -5.61 -17.88 1.39
C ARG A 69 -5.64 -18.97 0.31
N PRO A 70 -6.79 -19.28 -0.32
CA PRO A 70 -6.76 -20.06 -1.55
C PRO A 70 -5.96 -19.23 -2.57
N GLY A 71 -4.76 -19.71 -2.91
CA GLY A 71 -3.83 -19.05 -3.84
C GLY A 71 -2.58 -18.39 -3.24
N SER A 72 -2.21 -18.65 -1.97
CA SER A 72 -0.81 -18.42 -1.53
C SER A 72 -0.02 -19.72 -1.33
N GLY A 73 -0.32 -20.73 -2.14
CA GLY A 73 0.52 -21.91 -2.33
C GLY A 73 1.62 -21.61 -3.35
N SER A 74 2.85 -21.89 -2.95
CA SER A 74 4.05 -22.12 -3.75
C SER A 74 3.94 -21.99 -5.27
N ARG A 75 4.79 -21.13 -5.85
CA ARG A 75 5.41 -21.42 -7.14
C ARG A 75 6.30 -22.66 -6.97
N SER A 76 5.71 -23.85 -6.95
CA SER A 76 6.39 -25.10 -7.27
C SER A 76 6.12 -25.36 -8.74
N GLY A 77 6.97 -24.79 -9.61
CA GLY A 77 7.03 -25.22 -11.00
C GLY A 77 7.58 -26.65 -11.06
N PRO A 78 7.15 -27.48 -12.03
CA PRO A 78 7.66 -28.84 -12.16
C PRO A 78 9.18 -28.77 -12.42
N ALA A 79 9.94 -29.57 -11.67
CA ALA A 79 11.36 -29.78 -11.89
C ALA A 79 11.55 -30.26 -13.33
N ALA A 80 12.29 -29.50 -14.14
CA ALA A 80 12.73 -29.95 -15.45
C ALA A 80 13.62 -31.19 -15.25
N SER A 81 13.16 -32.35 -15.73
CA SER A 81 13.96 -33.56 -15.83
C SER A 81 15.14 -33.27 -16.75
N ASN A 82 16.33 -33.40 -16.19
CA ASN A 82 17.59 -33.27 -16.90
C ASN A 82 17.82 -34.56 -17.72
N ASP A 83 17.26 -34.63 -18.93
CA ASP A 83 17.67 -35.62 -19.93
C ASP A 83 19.02 -35.18 -20.51
N GLN A 84 20.11 -35.76 -19.99
CA GLN A 84 21.39 -35.75 -20.72
C GLN A 84 21.41 -36.94 -21.68
N PRO A 85 21.67 -36.74 -22.98
CA PRO A 85 21.98 -37.85 -23.87
C PRO A 85 23.36 -38.41 -23.47
N ARG A 86 23.42 -39.70 -23.16
CA ARG A 86 24.68 -40.43 -23.12
C ARG A 86 25.16 -40.61 -24.57
N SER A 87 26.29 -39.98 -24.90
CA SER A 87 27.09 -40.29 -26.08
C SER A 87 27.81 -41.62 -25.92
#